data_AF-A0A1R1IPQ0-F1
#
_entry.id   AF-A0A1R1IPQ0-F1
#
_cell.length_a   1.000
_cell.length_b   1.000
_cell.length_c   1.000
_cell.angle_alpha   90.00
_cell.angle_beta   90.00
_cell.angle_gamma   90.00
#
_symmetry.space_group_name_H-M   'P 1'
#
loop_
_entity.id
_entity.type
_entity.pdbx_description
1 polymer ?
#
loop_
_entity_poly.entity_id
_entity_poly.type
_entity_poly.pdbx_seq_one_letter_code
_entity_poly.pdbx_strand_id
1 'polypeptide(L)'
;MDLVAARLRASRAIAPIKPADSDTTAPRELLLSAQRLDAGRSLPPYHQLYMLVVDLLGFRNLGQWEKLAWSVPLDFKGQAYLLEHRKFGVGLFAVPSPEAEAGAREIVQRLAKGATLRTLRLLRGAA
;
A
#
# COMPACT_ATOMS: atom_id res chain seq x y z
N MET A 1 10.19 -19.21 10.76
CA MET A 1 9.01 -18.32 10.88
C MET A 1 7.85 -19.02 10.19
N ASP A 2 6.70 -19.22 10.85
CA ASP A 2 5.50 -19.65 10.14
C ASP A 2 4.99 -18.50 9.26
N LEU A 3 5.09 -18.69 7.94
CA LEU A 3 4.72 -17.71 6.92
C LEU A 3 3.21 -17.41 6.97
N VAL A 4 2.39 -18.40 7.33
CA VAL A 4 0.93 -18.26 7.44
C VAL A 4 0.60 -17.33 8.60
N ALA A 5 1.15 -17.57 9.79
CA ALA A 5 0.98 -16.68 10.94
C ALA A 5 1.53 -15.26 10.69
N ALA A 6 2.62 -15.11 9.92
CA ALA A 6 3.13 -13.80 9.53
C ALA A 6 2.15 -13.05 8.61
N ARG A 7 1.65 -13.72 7.56
CA ARG A 7 0.66 -13.17 6.62
C ARG A 7 -0.62 -12.77 7.33
N LEU A 8 -1.14 -13.60 8.24
CA LEU A 8 -2.34 -13.31 9.00
C LEU A 8 -2.17 -12.08 9.92
N ARG A 9 -1.04 -11.97 10.62
CA ARG A 9 -0.75 -10.80 11.48
C ARG A 9 -0.62 -9.52 10.65
N ALA A 10 0.10 -9.57 9.53
CA ALA A 10 0.26 -8.43 8.64
C ALA A 10 -1.09 -7.99 8.06
N SER A 11 -1.90 -8.93 7.58
CA SER A 11 -3.24 -8.66 7.06
C SER A 11 -4.13 -8.00 8.12
N ARG A 12 -4.12 -8.50 9.36
CA ARG A 12 -4.86 -7.88 10.48
C ARG A 12 -4.36 -6.47 10.83
N ALA A 13 -3.06 -6.24 10.74
CA ALA A 13 -2.47 -4.94 11.06
C ALA A 13 -2.84 -3.86 10.03
N ILE A 14 -2.92 -4.25 8.75
CA ILE A 14 -3.28 -3.32 7.68
C ILE A 14 -4.78 -3.21 7.43
N ALA A 15 -5.60 -4.11 7.98
CA ALA A 15 -7.05 -4.08 7.83
C ALA A 15 -7.61 -2.69 8.22
N PRO A 16 -8.58 -2.14 7.47
CA PRO A 16 -9.37 -2.79 6.41
C PRO A 16 -8.78 -2.72 4.98
N ILE A 17 -7.48 -2.43 4.81
CA ILE A 17 -6.86 -2.43 3.47
C ILE A 17 -6.89 -3.84 2.87
N LYS A 18 -7.41 -3.97 1.64
CA LYS A 18 -7.40 -5.22 0.85
C LYS A 18 -6.90 -4.95 -0.59
N PRO A 19 -6.56 -5.99 -1.37
CA PRO A 19 -6.34 -5.82 -2.80
C PRO A 19 -7.60 -5.26 -3.47
N ALA A 20 -7.45 -4.35 -4.43
CA ALA A 20 -8.61 -3.91 -5.21
C ALA A 20 -9.19 -5.09 -6.02
N ASP A 21 -10.51 -5.21 -6.01
CA ASP A 21 -11.27 -6.27 -6.70
C ASP A 21 -12.52 -5.68 -7.39
N SER A 22 -13.43 -6.55 -7.83
CA SER A 22 -14.65 -6.14 -8.54
C SER A 22 -15.60 -5.29 -7.69
N ASP A 23 -15.48 -5.34 -6.36
CA ASP A 23 -16.33 -4.58 -5.44
C ASP A 23 -15.73 -3.21 -5.09
N THR A 24 -14.50 -2.94 -5.55
CA THR A 24 -13.81 -1.67 -5.32
C THR A 24 -14.33 -0.59 -6.27
N THR A 25 -14.85 0.49 -5.70
CA THR A 25 -15.24 1.68 -6.47
C THR A 25 -14.00 2.45 -6.91
N ALA A 26 -13.80 2.54 -8.22
CA ALA A 26 -12.70 3.27 -8.84
C ALA A 26 -13.24 4.22 -9.93
N PRO A 27 -12.88 5.53 -9.89
CA PRO A 27 -13.15 6.43 -11.01
C PRO A 27 -12.52 5.89 -12.31
N ARG A 28 -13.23 6.03 -13.44
CA ARG A 28 -12.76 5.53 -14.75
C ARG A 28 -11.35 6.01 -15.12
N GLU A 29 -11.01 7.22 -14.70
CA GLU A 29 -9.74 7.85 -15.03
C GLU A 29 -8.65 7.65 -13.97
N LEU A 30 -8.88 6.86 -12.92
CA LEU A 30 -7.97 6.74 -11.77
C LEU A 30 -6.51 6.47 -12.19
N LEU A 31 -6.28 5.55 -13.11
CA LEU A 31 -4.91 5.21 -13.57
C LEU A 31 -4.22 6.36 -14.33
N LEU A 32 -4.98 7.32 -14.85
CA LEU A 32 -4.50 8.43 -15.68
C LEU A 32 -4.49 9.77 -14.93
N SER A 33 -5.44 9.99 -14.02
CA SER A 33 -5.68 11.28 -13.36
C SER A 33 -5.41 11.28 -11.84
N ALA A 34 -5.05 10.14 -11.24
CA ALA A 34 -4.73 10.10 -9.82
C ALA A 34 -3.54 11.01 -9.48
N GLN A 35 -3.72 11.82 -8.45
CA GLN A 35 -2.70 12.73 -7.93
C GLN A 35 -2.16 12.21 -6.61
N ARG A 36 -0.92 12.58 -6.30
CA ARG A 36 -0.30 12.20 -5.04
C ARG A 36 -1.04 12.90 -3.90
N LEU A 37 -1.52 12.12 -2.95
CA LEU A 37 -2.10 12.61 -1.72
C LEU A 37 -0.99 13.02 -0.74
N ASP A 38 -1.19 14.12 -0.03
CA ASP A 38 -0.28 14.69 0.95
C ASP A 38 -0.02 13.74 2.11
N ALA A 39 -1.03 13.00 2.58
CA ALA A 39 -0.82 11.98 3.61
C ALA A 39 0.22 10.92 3.19
N GLY A 40 0.28 10.62 1.88
CA GLY A 40 1.22 9.68 1.28
C GLY A 40 2.70 10.09 1.42
N ARG A 41 3.00 11.33 1.83
CA ARG A 41 4.37 11.77 2.12
C ARG A 41 4.95 11.13 3.40
N SER A 42 4.09 10.65 4.29
CA SER A 42 4.48 10.00 5.56
C SER A 42 4.55 8.47 5.47
N LEU A 43 4.54 7.93 4.25
CA LEU A 43 4.67 6.50 4.02
C LEU A 43 6.02 5.95 4.50
N PRO A 44 6.07 4.70 5.00
CA PRO A 44 7.33 4.00 5.20
C PRO A 44 8.18 3.91 3.92
N PRO A 45 9.49 3.62 4.03
CA PRO A 45 10.35 3.38 2.88
C PRO A 45 9.78 2.36 1.90
N TYR A 46 9.96 2.62 0.60
CA TYR A 46 9.34 1.84 -0.49
C TYR A 46 9.61 0.34 -0.40
N HIS A 47 10.80 -0.07 0.05
CA HIS A 47 11.17 -1.49 0.16
C HIS A 47 10.34 -2.20 1.23
N GLN A 48 10.05 -1.55 2.37
CA GLN A 48 9.21 -2.14 3.42
C GLN A 48 7.78 -2.33 2.92
N LEU A 49 7.29 -1.35 2.15
CA LEU A 49 5.96 -1.39 1.56
C LEU A 49 5.83 -2.48 0.50
N TYR A 50 6.75 -2.54 -0.46
CA TYR A 50 6.76 -3.56 -1.49
C TYR A 50 6.80 -4.97 -0.89
N MET A 51 7.73 -5.16 0.03
CA MET A 51 7.90 -6.42 0.74
C MET A 51 6.61 -6.78 1.52
N LEU A 52 5.98 -5.83 2.21
CA LEU A 52 4.71 -6.06 2.91
C LEU A 52 3.57 -6.43 1.96
N VAL A 53 3.26 -5.59 0.98
CA VAL A 53 2.03 -5.74 0.18
C VAL A 53 2.18 -6.75 -0.95
N VAL A 54 3.33 -6.77 -1.63
CA VAL A 54 3.59 -7.69 -2.74
C VAL A 54 4.11 -9.02 -2.21
N ASP A 55 5.28 -9.04 -1.57
CA ASP A 55 5.96 -10.31 -1.26
C ASP A 55 5.26 -11.11 -0.15
N LEU A 56 4.76 -10.45 0.90
CA LEU A 56 4.14 -11.13 2.05
C LEU A 56 2.63 -11.33 1.87
N LEU A 57 1.92 -10.29 1.42
CA LEU A 57 0.46 -10.33 1.31
C LEU A 57 -0.05 -10.73 -0.08
N GLY A 58 0.81 -10.72 -1.11
CA GLY A 58 0.48 -11.18 -2.46
C GLY A 58 -0.41 -10.22 -3.25
N PHE A 59 -0.36 -8.91 -2.97
CA PHE A 59 -1.14 -7.92 -3.71
C PHE A 59 -0.60 -7.80 -5.12
N ARG A 60 -1.50 -7.60 -6.09
CA ARG A 60 -1.13 -7.52 -7.50
C ARG A 60 -0.33 -6.23 -7.78
N ASN A 61 0.88 -6.39 -8.31
CA ASN A 61 1.65 -5.31 -8.91
C ASN A 61 1.26 -5.20 -10.39
N LEU A 62 0.82 -4.01 -10.83
CA LEU A 62 0.48 -3.70 -12.23
C LEU A 62 1.72 -3.54 -13.13
N GLY A 63 2.91 -3.50 -12.55
CA GLY A 63 4.17 -3.47 -13.28
C GLY A 63 4.75 -2.07 -13.44
N GLN A 64 5.60 -1.94 -14.46
CA GLN A 64 6.41 -0.76 -14.72
C GLN A 64 5.88 0.03 -15.91
N TRP A 65 6.03 1.36 -15.84
CA TRP A 65 5.75 2.30 -16.92
C TRP A 65 6.75 3.47 -16.86
N GLU A 66 6.72 4.37 -17.84
CA GLU A 66 7.55 5.59 -17.84
C GLU A 66 7.44 6.32 -16.49
N LYS A 67 8.57 6.37 -15.76
CA LYS A 67 8.73 6.93 -14.39
C LYS A 67 7.96 6.22 -13.28
N LEU A 68 7.38 5.05 -13.52
CA LEU A 68 6.67 4.20 -12.57
C LEU A 68 7.38 2.84 -12.43
N ALA A 69 7.89 2.54 -11.24
CA ALA A 69 8.62 1.29 -10.96
C ALA A 69 7.71 0.13 -10.50
N TRP A 70 6.60 0.45 -9.84
CA TRP A 70 5.53 -0.49 -9.51
C TRP A 70 4.28 0.27 -9.08
N SER A 71 3.11 -0.33 -9.29
CA SER A 71 1.81 0.20 -8.87
C SER A 71 0.96 -0.93 -8.29
N VAL A 72 0.46 -0.73 -7.07
CA VAL A 72 -0.36 -1.69 -6.34
C VAL A 72 -1.72 -1.04 -6.04
N PRO A 73 -2.80 -1.50 -6.70
CA PRO A 73 -4.16 -1.07 -6.41
C PRO A 73 -4.60 -1.58 -5.03
N LEU A 74 -5.04 -0.64 -4.21
CA LEU A 74 -5.59 -0.89 -2.87
C LEU A 74 -7.08 -0.57 -2.88
N ASP A 75 -7.85 -1.38 -2.18
CA ASP A 75 -9.17 -1.00 -1.70
C ASP A 75 -9.04 -0.59 -0.23
N PHE A 76 -9.66 0.53 0.08
CA PHE A 76 -9.88 0.93 1.45
C PHE A 76 -11.33 1.36 1.63
N LYS A 77 -12.09 0.53 2.37
CA LYS A 77 -13.52 0.75 2.65
C LYS A 77 -14.35 0.93 1.36
N GLY A 78 -14.03 0.16 0.32
CA GLY A 78 -14.71 0.19 -0.97
C GLY A 78 -14.19 1.26 -1.94
N GLN A 79 -13.22 2.08 -1.55
CA GLN A 79 -12.63 3.11 -2.40
C GLN A 79 -11.25 2.70 -2.91
N ALA A 80 -10.99 2.90 -4.20
CA ALA A 80 -9.70 2.62 -4.80
C ALA A 80 -8.64 3.68 -4.50
N TYR A 81 -7.43 3.20 -4.20
CA TYR A 81 -6.19 3.97 -4.10
C TYR A 81 -5.08 3.26 -4.87
N LEU A 82 -4.07 4.00 -5.30
CA LEU A 82 -2.86 3.45 -5.91
C LEU A 82 -1.69 3.69 -4.98
N LEU A 83 -1.05 2.61 -4.50
CA LEU A 83 0.24 2.69 -3.84
C LEU A 83 1.31 2.50 -4.91
N GLU A 84 2.13 3.52 -5.12
CA GLU A 84 3.05 3.52 -6.25
C GLU A 84 4.44 3.99 -5.86
N HIS A 85 5.45 3.37 -6.47
CA HIS A 85 6.81 3.89 -6.47
C HIS A 85 7.11 4.49 -7.83
N ARG A 86 7.23 5.82 -7.86
CA ARG A 86 7.58 6.59 -9.06
C ARG A 86 9.02 7.08 -8.97
N LYS A 87 9.50 7.77 -10.02
CA LYS A 87 10.84 8.39 -10.08
C LYS A 87 11.20 9.22 -8.83
N PHE A 88 10.21 9.85 -8.20
CA PHE A 88 10.40 10.70 -7.01
C PHE A 88 9.94 10.04 -5.70
N GLY A 89 10.05 8.72 -5.62
CA GLY A 89 9.76 7.95 -4.43
C GLY A 89 8.34 7.40 -4.37
N VAL A 90 8.00 6.86 -3.20
CA VAL A 90 6.72 6.19 -2.96
C VAL A 90 5.63 7.20 -2.59
N GLY A 91 4.42 6.97 -3.08
CA GLY A 91 3.26 7.79 -2.75
C GLY A 91 1.99 6.97 -2.76
N LEU A 92 0.95 7.55 -2.16
CA LEU A 92 -0.42 7.10 -2.29
C LEU A 92 -1.15 8.07 -3.21
N PHE A 93 -1.88 7.56 -4.18
CA PHE A 93 -2.54 8.33 -5.22
C PHE A 93 -4.02 7.97 -5.28
N ALA A 94 -4.87 8.98 -5.49
CA ALA A 94 -6.28 8.81 -5.79
C ALA A 94 -6.78 10.03 -6.56
N VAL A 95 -8.05 10.03 -6.96
CA VAL A 95 -8.73 11.27 -7.35
C VAL A 95 -8.87 12.14 -6.09
N PRO A 96 -8.31 13.37 -6.06
CA PRO A 96 -8.29 14.18 -4.85
C PRO A 96 -9.68 14.56 -4.37
N SER A 97 -9.97 14.28 -3.11
CA SER A 97 -11.12 14.78 -2.36
C SER A 97 -10.79 14.81 -0.86
N PRO A 98 -11.55 15.55 -0.03
CA PRO A 98 -11.37 15.52 1.41
C PRO A 98 -11.47 14.10 2.00
N GLU A 99 -12.38 13.27 1.49
CA GLU A 99 -12.57 11.88 1.88
C GLU A 99 -11.39 11.01 1.47
N ALA A 100 -10.88 11.21 0.25
CA ALA A 100 -9.70 10.52 -0.23
C ALA A 100 -8.51 10.78 0.70
N GLU A 101 -8.33 12.02 1.15
CA GLU A 101 -7.26 12.35 2.10
C GLU A 101 -7.44 11.79 3.49
N ALA A 102 -8.67 11.83 4.03
CA ALA A 102 -8.96 11.21 5.31
C ALA A 102 -8.66 9.70 5.27
N GLY A 103 -9.05 9.02 4.19
CA GLY A 103 -8.72 7.61 3.98
C GLY A 103 -7.22 7.38 3.81
N ALA A 104 -6.51 8.25 3.07
CA ALA A 104 -5.07 8.16 2.90
C ALA A 104 -4.30 8.22 4.23
N ARG A 105 -4.70 9.11 5.15
CA ARG A 105 -4.10 9.16 6.50
C ARG A 105 -4.25 7.84 7.24
N GLU A 106 -5.44 7.23 7.20
CA GLU A 106 -5.65 5.93 7.85
C GLU A 106 -4.84 4.83 7.14
N ILE A 107 -4.81 4.82 5.81
CA ILE A 107 -4.01 3.86 5.02
C ILE A 107 -2.54 3.93 5.42
N VAL A 108 -1.95 5.13 5.48
CA VAL A 108 -0.54 5.31 5.85
C VAL A 108 -0.26 4.79 7.26
N GLN A 109 -1.12 5.09 8.23
CA GLN A 109 -0.95 4.59 9.60
C GLN A 109 -1.01 3.06 9.67
N ARG A 110 -1.92 2.44 8.92
CA ARG A 110 -2.08 0.98 8.84
C ARG A 110 -0.88 0.31 8.17
N LEU A 111 -0.41 0.86 7.05
CA LEU A 111 0.79 0.38 6.36
C LEU A 111 2.04 0.50 7.24
N ALA A 112 2.19 1.59 8.00
CA ALA A 112 3.29 1.77 8.95
C ALA A 112 3.27 0.72 10.09
N LYS A 113 2.07 0.40 10.62
CA LYS A 113 1.89 -0.69 11.59
C LYS A 113 2.27 -2.05 10.99
N GLY A 114 1.81 -2.33 9.76
CA GLY A 114 2.14 -3.56 9.05
C GLY A 114 3.64 -3.70 8.75
N ALA A 115 4.30 -2.63 8.33
CA ALA A 115 5.72 -2.61 7.99
C ALA A 115 6.61 -2.85 9.22
N THR A 116 6.28 -2.24 10.37
CA THR A 116 7.04 -2.38 11.62
C THR A 116 7.07 -3.82 12.15
N LEU A 117 6.02 -4.62 11.90
CA LEU A 117 5.97 -6.03 12.31
C LEU A 117 7.04 -6.91 11.65
N ARG A 118 7.65 -6.47 10.54
CA ARG A 118 8.69 -7.20 9.80
C ARG A 118 10.12 -6.81 10.24
N THR A 119 10.39 -5.55 10.55
CA THR A 119 11.76 -5.06 10.81
C THR A 119 12.39 -5.64 12.09
N LEU A 120 11.59 -5.93 13.12
CA LEU A 120 12.12 -6.42 14.41
C LEU A 120 12.50 -7.90 14.46
N ARG A 121 12.10 -8.73 13.47
CA ARG A 121 12.28 -10.19 13.53
C ARG A 121 13.30 -10.75 12.54
N LEU A 122 13.58 -10.05 11.44
CA LEU A 122 14.68 -10.41 10.53
C LEU A 122 16.05 -10.07 11.13
N LEU A 123 16.14 -9.00 11.92
CA LEU A 123 17.36 -8.62 12.64
C LEU A 123 17.64 -9.47 13.89
N ARG A 124 16.66 -10.22 14.39
CA ARG A 124 16.78 -11.09 15.58
C ARG A 124 16.88 -12.59 15.28
N GLY A 125 16.86 -12.96 14.00
CA GLY A 125 17.02 -14.36 13.55
C GLY A 125 18.22 -14.57 12.63
N ALA A 126 19.09 -13.57 12.52
CA ALA A 126 20.35 -13.60 11.78
C ALA A 126 21.57 -13.37 12.71
N ALA A 127 21.38 -13.55 14.02
CA ALA A 127 22.41 -13.50 15.05
C ALA A 127 22.36 -14.78 15.88
#